data_AF-A0A0B1S3L4-F1
#
_entry.id   AF-A0A0B1S3L4-F1
#
_cell.length_a   1.000
_cell.length_b   1.000
_cell.length_c   1.000
_cell.angle_alpha   90.00
_cell.angle_beta   90.00
_cell.angle_gamma   90.00
#
_symmetry.space_group_name_H-M   'P 1'
#
loop_
_entity.id
_entity.type
_entity.pdbx_description
1 polymer ?
#
loop_
_entity_poly.entity_id
_entity_poly.type
_entity_poly.pdbx_seq_one_letter_code
_entity_poly.pdbx_strand_id
1 'polypeptide(L)'
;TYVPYGCFCGFGGSGEPIDEIDRCCQIHDNCYGEATPLCGRYGIYFDNYKWECTKDRKAVCAGKTPCEKKLCECDVAVVRCWGNYTMPTKKRKCTKK
;
A
#
# COMPACT_ATOMS: atom_id res chain seq x y z
N THR A 1 6.05 11.62 6.59
CA THR A 1 6.15 10.17 6.37
C THR A 1 4.79 9.65 5.97
N TYR A 2 4.74 8.53 5.25
CA TYR A 2 3.47 7.96 4.78
C TYR A 2 2.64 7.30 5.88
N VAL A 3 3.23 6.84 6.98
CA VAL A 3 2.50 6.18 8.07
C VAL A 3 2.85 6.80 9.45
N PRO A 4 1.86 7.02 10.35
CA PRO A 4 0.44 7.16 10.04
C PRO A 4 0.17 8.49 9.30
N TYR A 5 -0.74 8.48 8.34
CA TYR A 5 -1.17 9.65 7.59
C TYR A 5 -2.63 9.52 7.11
N GLY A 6 -3.39 10.61 7.19
CA GLY A 6 -4.75 10.65 6.67
C GLY A 6 -5.71 9.68 7.35
N CYS A 7 -6.66 9.16 6.56
CA CYS A 7 -7.69 8.23 6.96
C CYS A 7 -7.35 6.77 6.64
N PHE A 8 -6.43 6.51 5.69
CA PHE A 8 -6.12 5.18 5.16
C PHE A 8 -4.65 4.79 5.27
N CYS A 9 -3.70 5.73 5.30
CA CYS A 9 -2.29 5.34 5.44
C CYS A 9 -1.96 4.93 6.90
N GLY A 10 -2.30 3.70 7.27
CA GLY A 10 -2.18 3.15 8.62
C GLY A 10 -2.86 1.79 8.73
N PHE A 11 -3.15 1.36 9.96
CA PHE A 11 -3.91 0.12 10.17
C PHE A 11 -5.41 0.38 10.00
N GLY A 12 -6.03 -0.33 9.06
CA GLY A 12 -7.42 -0.11 8.66
C GLY A 12 -7.60 1.25 7.97
N GLY A 13 -8.85 1.67 7.81
CA GLY A 13 -9.15 2.97 7.22
C GLY A 13 -10.64 3.11 6.99
N SER A 14 -11.16 4.34 7.05
CA SER A 14 -12.57 4.62 6.76
C SER A 14 -12.79 6.10 6.45
N GLY A 15 -13.90 6.37 5.75
CA GLY A 15 -14.27 7.72 5.34
C GLY A 15 -13.66 8.13 4.00
N GLU A 16 -13.52 9.43 3.79
CA GLU A 16 -13.00 10.01 2.55
C GLU A 16 -11.50 10.32 2.68
N PRO A 17 -10.67 9.96 1.68
CA PRO A 17 -9.27 10.34 1.68
C PRO A 17 -9.07 11.85 1.78
N ILE A 18 -8.11 12.29 2.61
CA ILE A 18 -7.88 13.73 2.85
C ILE A 18 -7.08 14.43 1.74
N ASP A 19 -6.44 13.64 0.87
CA ASP A 19 -5.72 14.03 -0.35
C ASP A 19 -5.34 12.77 -1.16
N GLU A 20 -4.57 12.98 -2.23
CA GLU A 20 -4.17 11.91 -3.15
C GLU A 20 -3.18 10.89 -2.55
N ILE A 21 -2.35 11.28 -1.58
CA ILE A 21 -1.48 10.31 -0.88
C ILE A 21 -2.34 9.36 -0.06
N ASP A 22 -3.33 9.90 0.63
CA ASP A 22 -4.30 9.10 1.40
C ASP A 22 -5.15 8.21 0.48
N ARG A 23 -5.49 8.69 -0.73
CA ARG A 23 -6.17 7.89 -1.76
C ARG A 23 -5.30 6.72 -2.24
N CYS A 24 -3.99 6.90 -2.41
CA CYS A 24 -3.08 5.80 -2.72
C CYS A 24 -3.16 4.69 -1.65
N CYS A 25 -3.24 5.07 -0.37
CA CYS A 25 -3.37 4.12 0.74
C CYS A 25 -4.74 3.44 0.77
N GLN A 26 -5.82 4.15 0.45
CA GLN A 26 -7.14 3.52 0.28
C GLN A 26 -7.12 2.43 -0.80
N ILE A 27 -6.46 2.69 -1.94
CA ILE A 27 -6.30 1.71 -3.01
C ILE A 27 -5.45 0.52 -2.54
N HIS A 28 -4.41 0.77 -1.75
CA HIS A 28 -3.57 -0.27 -1.15
C HIS A 28 -4.35 -1.17 -0.20
N ASP A 29 -5.13 -0.59 0.72
CA ASP A 29 -6.01 -1.31 1.64
C ASP A 29 -7.01 -2.21 0.88
N ASN A 30 -7.62 -1.67 -0.19
CA ASN A 30 -8.53 -2.45 -1.05
C ASN A 30 -7.80 -3.62 -1.71
N CYS A 31 -6.58 -3.40 -2.20
CA CYS A 31 -5.76 -4.44 -2.83
C CYS A 31 -5.39 -5.55 -1.83
N TYR A 32 -5.10 -5.19 -0.57
CA TYR A 32 -4.88 -6.14 0.52
C TYR A 32 -6.16 -6.89 0.90
N GLY A 33 -7.32 -6.23 0.83
CA GLY A 33 -8.63 -6.88 0.94
C GLY A 33 -8.82 -7.99 -0.09
N GLU A 34 -8.47 -7.72 -1.35
CA GLU A 34 -8.49 -8.71 -2.43
C GLU A 34 -7.43 -9.82 -2.27
N ALA A 35 -6.31 -9.53 -1.62
CA ALA A 35 -5.25 -10.50 -1.33
C ALA A 35 -5.61 -11.45 -0.17
N THR A 36 -6.53 -11.04 0.71
CA THR A 36 -6.90 -11.78 1.92
C THR A 36 -7.33 -13.24 1.67
N PRO A 37 -8.12 -13.57 0.62
CA PRO A 37 -8.45 -14.97 0.32
C PRO A 37 -7.25 -15.82 -0.12
N LEU A 38 -6.19 -15.21 -0.65
CA LEU A 38 -4.99 -15.89 -1.14
C LEU A 38 -3.93 -16.08 -0.04
N CYS A 39 -3.81 -15.10 0.85
CA CYS A 39 -2.77 -15.03 1.89
C CYS A 39 -3.29 -15.37 3.29
N GLY A 40 -4.61 -15.32 3.50
CA GLY A 40 -5.22 -15.32 4.82
C GLY A 40 -5.18 -13.95 5.50
N ARG A 41 -6.01 -13.78 6.53
CA ARG A 41 -6.21 -12.50 7.25
C ARG A 41 -4.91 -11.88 7.78
N TYR A 42 -3.99 -12.71 8.25
CA TYR A 42 -2.71 -12.26 8.81
C TYR A 42 -1.57 -12.29 7.79
N GLY A 43 -1.67 -13.15 6.76
CA GLY A 43 -0.63 -13.27 5.74
C GLY A 43 -0.43 -11.97 4.96
N ILE A 44 -1.49 -11.20 4.73
CA ILE A 44 -1.38 -9.88 4.07
C ILE A 44 -0.45 -8.89 4.81
N TYR A 45 -0.20 -9.09 6.11
CA TYR A 45 0.66 -8.22 6.91
C TYR A 45 2.04 -8.82 7.19
N PHE A 46 2.15 -10.16 7.24
CA PHE A 46 3.34 -10.83 7.76
C PHE A 46 4.01 -11.78 6.76
N ASP A 47 3.33 -12.14 5.67
CA ASP A 47 3.94 -12.99 4.66
C ASP A 47 5.02 -12.21 3.91
N ASN A 48 6.16 -12.88 3.71
CA ASN A 48 7.24 -12.32 2.93
C ASN A 48 7.02 -12.67 1.46
N TYR A 49 7.39 -11.74 0.58
CA TYR A 49 7.41 -11.99 -0.86
C TYR A 49 8.74 -11.53 -1.46
N LYS A 50 9.09 -12.10 -2.62
CA LYS A 50 10.32 -11.72 -3.34
C LYS A 50 10.04 -10.58 -4.30
N TRP A 51 10.93 -9.59 -4.31
CA TRP A 51 10.92 -8.47 -5.24
C TRP A 51 12.35 -8.01 -5.52
N GLU A 52 12.53 -7.28 -6.62
CA GLU A 52 13.81 -6.75 -7.06
C GLU A 52 13.70 -5.26 -7.40
N CYS A 53 14.77 -4.51 -7.17
CA CYS A 53 14.91 -3.13 -7.64
C CYS A 53 15.81 -3.12 -8.87
N THR A 54 15.27 -2.74 -10.02
CA THR A 54 16.06 -2.65 -11.25
C THR A 54 17.00 -1.45 -11.22
N LYS A 55 17.98 -1.43 -12.14
CA LYS A 55 18.90 -0.28 -12.32
C LYS A 55 18.16 1.03 -12.59
N ASP A 56 16.98 0.95 -13.20
CA ASP A 56 16.11 2.11 -13.47
C ASP A 56 15.25 2.53 -12.27
N ARG A 57 15.57 2.03 -11.06
CA ARG A 57 14.83 2.30 -9.81
C ARG A 57 13.36 1.89 -9.87
N LYS A 58 13.05 0.82 -10.60
CA LYS A 58 11.70 0.24 -10.66
C LYS A 58 11.66 -1.01 -9.80
N ALA A 59 10.63 -1.11 -8.95
CA ALA A 59 10.33 -2.34 -8.23
C ALA A 59 9.63 -3.34 -9.15
N VAL A 60 10.09 -4.60 -9.11
CA VAL A 60 9.60 -5.73 -9.91
C VAL A 60 9.32 -6.91 -8.98
N CYS A 61 8.17 -7.56 -9.16
CA CYS A 61 7.75 -8.68 -8.35
C CYS A 61 8.36 -10.00 -8.84
N ALA A 62 8.97 -10.74 -7.92
CA ALA A 62 9.65 -12.02 -8.19
C ALA A 62 9.07 -13.18 -7.34
N GLY A 63 7.92 -12.96 -6.69
CA GLY A 63 7.17 -13.96 -5.95
C GLY A 63 6.73 -15.13 -6.82
N LYS A 64 6.67 -16.33 -6.23
CA LYS A 64 6.26 -17.56 -6.90
C LYS A 64 4.80 -17.90 -6.67
N THR A 65 4.30 -17.68 -5.45
CA THR A 65 2.92 -18.02 -5.08
C THR A 65 1.95 -16.92 -5.49
N PRO A 66 0.64 -17.22 -5.66
CA PRO A 66 -0.37 -16.19 -5.91
C PRO A 66 -0.39 -15.11 -4.83
N CYS A 67 -0.26 -15.50 -3.55
CA CYS A 67 -0.17 -14.56 -2.44
C CYS A 67 1.06 -13.64 -2.58
N GLU A 68 2.26 -14.21 -2.75
CA GLU A 68 3.49 -13.43 -2.87
C GLU A 68 3.43 -12.41 -4.03
N LYS A 69 2.87 -12.82 -5.17
CA LYS A 69 2.71 -11.94 -6.34
C LYS A 69 1.72 -10.82 -6.05
N LYS A 70 0.55 -11.14 -5.50
CA LYS A 70 -0.51 -10.15 -5.23
C LYS A 70 -0.06 -9.12 -4.19
N LEU A 71 0.59 -9.54 -3.09
CA LEU A 71 1.11 -8.62 -2.09
C LEU A 71 2.15 -7.67 -2.68
N CYS A 72 3.11 -8.21 -3.44
CA CYS A 72 4.10 -7.40 -4.11
C CYS A 72 3.46 -6.40 -5.09
N GLU A 73 2.47 -6.82 -5.88
CA GLU A 73 1.78 -5.94 -6.82
C GLU A 73 1.06 -4.79 -6.10
N CYS A 74 0.41 -5.06 -4.97
CA CYS A 74 -0.20 -4.03 -4.12
C CYS A 74 0.85 -3.02 -3.62
N ASP A 75 1.98 -3.51 -3.10
CA ASP A 75 3.04 -2.66 -2.54
C ASP A 75 3.77 -1.84 -3.62
N VAL A 76 4.01 -2.44 -4.77
CA VAL A 76 4.57 -1.72 -5.93
C VAL A 76 3.61 -0.65 -6.42
N ALA A 77 2.30 -0.93 -6.45
CA ALA A 77 1.28 0.03 -6.87
C ALA A 77 1.21 1.25 -5.95
N VAL A 78 1.22 1.05 -4.62
CA VAL A 78 1.16 2.18 -3.67
C VAL A 78 2.42 3.05 -3.74
N VAL A 79 3.60 2.45 -3.87
CA VAL A 79 4.87 3.20 -4.03
C VAL A 79 4.89 4.00 -5.33
N ARG A 80 4.40 3.42 -6.44
CA ARG A 80 4.26 4.14 -7.72
C ARG A 80 3.26 5.30 -7.59
N CYS A 81 2.16 5.09 -6.90
CA CYS A 81 1.15 6.12 -6.67
C CYS A 81 1.74 7.29 -5.85
N TRP A 82 2.46 7.00 -4.76
CA TRP A 82 3.16 8.02 -3.97
C TRP A 82 4.20 8.79 -4.80
N GLY A 83 4.86 8.14 -5.76
CA GLY A 83 5.84 8.77 -6.65
C GLY A 83 5.30 9.91 -7.52
N ASN A 84 3.97 10.03 -7.67
CA ASN A 84 3.33 11.12 -8.41
C ASN A 84 3.16 12.41 -7.58
N TYR A 85 3.46 12.37 -6.28
CA TYR A 85 3.16 13.47 -5.35
C TYR A 85 4.36 13.80 -4.48
N THR A 86 4.36 15.00 -3.91
CA THR A 86 5.38 15.41 -2.94
C THR A 86 5.24 14.62 -1.64
N MET A 87 6.34 14.05 -1.16
CA MET A 87 6.36 13.28 0.09
C MET A 87 5.78 14.11 1.25
N PRO A 88 4.85 13.56 2.05
CA PRO A 88 4.27 14.28 3.18
C PRO A 88 5.30 14.64 4.24
N THR A 89 5.43 15.93 4.55
CA THR A 89 6.30 16.44 5.63
C THR A 89 5.57 16.56 6.97
N LYS A 90 4.24 16.59 6.96
CA LYS A 90 3.37 16.65 8.16
C LYS A 90 2.49 15.40 8.22
N LYS A 91 2.25 14.88 9.42
CA LYS A 91 1.30 13.78 9.66
C LYS A 91 -0.12 14.34 9.77
N ARG A 92 -0.75 14.64 8.63
CA ARG A 92 -2.14 15.09 8.61
C ARG A 92 -3.03 13.98 9.15
N LYS A 93 -4.01 14.33 9.98
CA LYS A 93 -4.97 13.39 10.56
C LYS A 93 -6.22 13.32 9.70
N CYS A 94 -6.90 12.18 9.75
CA CYS A 94 -8.24 12.05 9.18
C CYS A 94 -9.19 13.11 9.75
N THR A 95 -9.84 13.87 8.88
CA THR A 95 -10.94 14.77 9.25
C THR A 95 -12.24 13.99 9.11
N LYS A 96 -12.75 13.48 10.23
CA LYS A 96 -14.10 12.89 10.27
C LYS A 96 -15.10 14.01 10.00
N LYS A 97 -15.80 13.94 8.87
CA LYS A 97 -17.00 14.75 8.65
C LYS A 97 -18.19 14.08 9.33
#